data_AF-A0A818MF33-F1
#
_entry.id   AF-A0A818MF33-F1
#
_cell.length_a   1.000
_cell.length_b   1.000
_cell.length_c   1.000
_cell.angle_alpha   90.00
_cell.angle_beta   90.00
_cell.angle_gamma   90.00
#
_symmetry.space_group_name_H-M   'P 1'
#
loop_
_entity.id
_entity.type
_entity.pdbx_description
1 polymer ?
#
loop_
_entity_poly.entity_id
_entity_poly.type
_entity_poly.pdbx_seq_one_letter_code
_entity_poly.pdbx_strand_id
1 'polypeptide(L)'
;QYIDRRCVYHQKPLVDSGTLGTKASVQVIVPFLTESYSSTTDPPDPSVPMCTLRNFPNLIEHTIEWARDSFVSLFTMPPQQAKEFLRSPKEFAERTAKNHSEYDKTEIIENVKRILGEKRPKIFTDCIEW
;
A
#
# COMPACT_ATOMS: atom_id res chain seq x y z
N GLN A 1 -18.65 4.47 -0.23
CA GLN A 1 -18.42 5.93 -0.05
C GLN A 1 -18.51 6.79 -1.32
N TYR A 2 -17.75 6.52 -2.41
CA TYR A 2 -17.80 7.40 -3.60
C TYR A 2 -19.20 7.49 -4.23
N ILE A 3 -19.84 6.34 -4.44
CA ILE A 3 -21.19 6.25 -5.00
C ILE A 3 -22.22 6.92 -4.11
N ASP A 4 -22.15 6.70 -2.78
CA ASP A 4 -22.98 7.40 -1.80
C ASP A 4 -22.95 8.92 -1.98
N ARG A 5 -21.76 9.53 -2.07
CA ARG A 5 -21.64 10.99 -2.30
C ARG A 5 -22.29 11.44 -3.60
N ARG A 6 -22.19 10.64 -4.67
CA ARG A 6 -22.86 10.94 -5.95
C ARG A 6 -24.37 10.83 -5.83
N CYS A 7 -24.89 9.81 -5.15
CA CYS A 7 -26.32 9.63 -4.93
C CYS A 7 -26.91 10.75 -4.08
N VAL A 8 -26.21 11.18 -3.03
CA VAL A 8 -26.60 12.35 -2.22
C VAL A 8 -26.63 13.62 -3.08
N TYR A 9 -25.56 13.89 -3.83
CA TYR A 9 -25.48 15.08 -4.70
C TYR A 9 -26.60 15.14 -5.75
N HIS A 10 -26.93 14.00 -6.36
CA HIS A 10 -27.97 13.90 -7.39
C HIS A 10 -29.36 13.54 -6.84
N GLN A 11 -29.53 13.47 -5.52
CA GLN A 11 -30.78 13.11 -4.84
C GLN A 11 -31.38 11.80 -5.39
N LYS A 12 -30.53 10.79 -5.63
CA LYS A 12 -30.94 9.47 -6.10
C LYS A 12 -30.97 8.48 -4.95
N PRO A 13 -31.98 7.59 -4.88
CA PRO A 13 -31.98 6.49 -3.93
C PRO A 13 -30.80 5.55 -4.21
N LEU A 14 -30.29 4.91 -3.16
CA LEU A 14 -29.19 3.95 -3.22
C LEU A 14 -29.56 2.71 -2.41
N VAL A 15 -29.29 1.53 -2.98
CA VAL A 15 -29.31 0.26 -2.26
C VAL A 15 -27.88 -0.23 -2.23
N ASP A 16 -27.29 -0.29 -1.04
CA ASP A 16 -25.95 -0.82 -0.82
C ASP A 16 -26.07 -2.21 -0.16
N SER A 17 -25.22 -3.13 -0.57
CA SER A 17 -25.23 -4.50 -0.04
C SER A 17 -23.83 -5.08 0.01
N GLY A 18 -23.50 -5.76 1.11
CA GLY A 18 -22.20 -6.40 1.33
C GLY A 18 -22.34 -7.84 1.80
N THR A 19 -21.30 -8.64 1.56
CA THR A 19 -21.19 -10.00 2.09
C THR A 19 -19.79 -10.26 2.64
N LEU A 20 -19.70 -11.08 3.71
CA LEU A 20 -18.44 -11.53 4.29
C LEU A 20 -18.61 -12.98 4.76
N GLY A 21 -18.16 -13.94 3.95
CA GLY A 21 -18.40 -15.36 4.18
C GLY A 21 -19.91 -15.66 4.15
N THR A 22 -20.46 -16.14 5.27
CA THR A 22 -21.90 -16.39 5.42
C THR A 22 -22.70 -15.18 5.91
N LYS A 23 -22.03 -14.06 6.22
CA LYS A 23 -22.68 -12.83 6.67
C LYS A 23 -23.09 -11.98 5.47
N ALA A 24 -24.24 -11.30 5.57
CA ALA A 24 -24.73 -10.36 4.58
C ALA A 24 -25.31 -9.12 5.26
N SER A 25 -25.20 -7.97 4.60
CA SER A 25 -25.83 -6.71 5.00
C SER A 25 -26.47 -6.04 3.80
N VAL A 26 -27.59 -5.34 4.03
CA VAL A 26 -28.27 -4.51 3.04
C VAL A 26 -28.66 -3.21 3.71
N GLN A 27 -28.37 -2.08 3.07
CA GLN A 27 -28.74 -0.75 3.53
C GLN A 27 -29.45 -0.01 2.39
N VAL A 28 -30.61 0.58 2.70
CA VAL A 28 -31.40 1.36 1.75
C VAL A 28 -31.33 2.82 2.15
N ILE A 29 -30.88 3.66 1.21
CA ILE A 29 -30.73 5.11 1.37
C ILE A 29 -31.80 5.80 0.51
N VAL A 30 -32.69 6.53 1.18
CA VAL A 30 -33.78 7.29 0.54
C VAL A 30 -33.53 8.78 0.75
N PRO A 31 -33.47 9.58 -0.34
CA PRO A 31 -33.25 11.02 -0.24
C PRO A 31 -34.26 11.70 0.69
N PHE A 32 -33.76 12.58 1.56
CA PHE A 32 -34.55 13.35 2.53
C PHE A 32 -35.27 12.52 3.60
N LEU A 33 -34.97 11.22 3.72
CA LEU A 33 -35.62 10.35 4.70
C LEU A 33 -34.62 9.59 5.59
N THR A 34 -33.60 8.97 5.00
CA THR A 34 -32.59 8.20 5.75
C THR A 34 -31.25 8.93 5.77
N GLU A 35 -30.37 8.55 6.69
CA GLU A 35 -28.97 8.92 6.61
C GLU A 35 -28.28 8.29 5.39
N SER A 36 -27.13 8.84 5.01
CA SER A 36 -26.34 8.33 3.89
C SER A 36 -25.41 7.22 4.39
N TYR A 37 -24.91 6.39 3.47
CA TYR A 37 -23.99 5.30 3.83
C TYR A 37 -22.73 5.84 4.55
N SER A 38 -22.24 7.01 4.16
CA SER A 38 -21.05 7.63 4.77
C SER A 38 -21.31 8.46 6.04
N SER A 39 -22.54 8.48 6.55
CA SER A 39 -22.88 9.10 7.84
C SER A 39 -22.37 8.30 9.04
N THR A 40 -22.17 7.00 8.86
CA THR A 40 -21.54 6.10 9.82
C THR A 40 -20.16 5.66 9.33
N THR A 41 -19.22 5.52 10.27
CA THR A 41 -17.86 5.07 9.98
C THR A 41 -17.72 3.63 10.43
N ASP A 42 -17.40 2.74 9.50
CA ASP A 42 -17.05 1.36 9.83
C ASP A 42 -15.81 1.31 10.74
N PRO A 43 -15.70 0.30 11.62
CA PRO A 43 -14.48 0.08 12.37
C PRO A 43 -13.29 0.01 11.40
N PRO A 44 -12.17 0.69 11.71
CA PRO A 44 -10.98 0.57 10.89
C PRO A 44 -10.49 -0.88 10.92
N ASP A 45 -9.91 -1.33 9.81
CA ASP A 45 -9.24 -2.63 9.77
C ASP A 45 -8.18 -2.68 10.88
N PRO A 46 -8.08 -3.81 11.61
CA PRO A 46 -7.07 -3.96 12.66
C PRO A 46 -5.68 -3.85 12.03
N SER A 47 -4.87 -2.90 12.51
CA SER A 47 -3.47 -2.75 12.10
C SER A 47 -2.53 -3.26 13.20
N VAL A 48 -1.49 -3.98 12.80
CA VAL A 48 -0.47 -4.50 13.71
C VAL A 48 0.59 -3.43 13.95
N PRO A 49 0.99 -3.15 15.20
CA PRO A 49 2.05 -2.17 15.46
C PRO A 49 3.37 -2.55 14.78
N MET A 50 4.06 -1.57 14.20
CA MET A 50 5.35 -1.79 13.50
C MET A 50 6.41 -2.45 14.39
N CYS A 51 6.43 -2.13 15.69
CA CYS A 51 7.36 -2.76 16.64
C CYS A 51 7.11 -4.27 16.77
N THR A 52 5.86 -4.70 16.73
CA THR A 52 5.47 -6.12 16.79
C THR A 52 5.90 -6.84 15.53
N LEU A 53 5.67 -6.24 14.36
CA LEU A 53 6.07 -6.82 13.06
C LEU A 53 7.59 -6.96 12.94
N ARG A 54 8.37 -5.99 13.44
CA ARG A 54 9.83 -5.97 13.26
C ARG A 54 10.59 -6.78 14.31
N ASN A 55 10.13 -6.81 15.57
CA ASN A 55 10.93 -7.34 16.68
C ASN A 55 10.25 -8.46 17.47
N PHE A 56 8.92 -8.46 17.57
CA PHE A 56 8.21 -9.34 18.50
C PHE A 56 6.95 -10.01 17.88
N PRO A 57 7.08 -10.74 16.76
CA PRO A 57 5.95 -11.45 16.18
C PRO A 57 5.56 -12.64 17.06
N ASN A 58 4.29 -12.70 17.46
CA ASN A 58 3.74 -13.76 18.32
C ASN A 58 2.51 -14.46 17.71
N LEU A 59 2.02 -13.98 16.56
CA LEU A 59 0.92 -14.54 15.80
C LEU A 59 1.36 -14.76 14.34
N ILE A 60 0.71 -15.71 13.64
CA ILE A 60 1.08 -16.04 12.27
C ILE A 60 0.82 -14.85 11.32
N GLU A 61 -0.24 -14.10 11.55
CA GLU A 61 -0.62 -12.90 10.80
C GLU A 61 0.50 -11.85 10.81
N HIS A 62 1.25 -11.74 11.91
CA HIS A 62 2.37 -10.80 11.99
C HIS A 62 3.51 -11.21 11.05
N THR A 63 3.80 -12.51 10.97
CA THR A 63 4.82 -13.02 10.05
C THR A 63 4.39 -12.95 8.59
N ILE A 64 3.08 -13.10 8.33
CA ILE A 64 2.51 -12.93 6.99
C ILE A 64 2.64 -11.48 6.54
N GLU A 65 2.27 -10.52 7.38
CA GLU A 65 2.39 -9.10 7.04
C GLU A 65 3.86 -8.69 6.89
N TRP A 66 4.75 -9.18 7.76
CA TRP A 66 6.20 -8.99 7.60
C TRP A 66 6.72 -9.57 6.28
N ALA A 67 6.29 -10.77 5.89
CA ALA A 67 6.72 -11.41 4.65
C ALA A 67 6.20 -10.64 3.41
N ARG A 68 4.98 -10.11 3.48
CA ARG A 68 4.40 -9.25 2.45
C ARG A 68 5.19 -7.95 2.29
N ASP A 69 5.50 -7.26 3.39
CA ASP A 69 6.31 -6.04 3.37
C ASP A 69 7.73 -6.31 2.85
N SER A 70 8.34 -7.42 3.29
CA SER A 70 9.65 -7.87 2.81
C SER A 70 9.63 -8.18 1.31
N PHE A 71 8.56 -8.79 0.79
CA PHE A 71 8.44 -9.03 -0.64
C PHE A 71 8.35 -7.71 -1.42
N VAL A 72 7.56 -6.74 -0.93
CA VAL A 72 7.41 -5.42 -1.56
C VAL A 72 8.74 -4.66 -1.55
N SER A 73 9.45 -4.66 -0.43
CA SER A 73 10.74 -3.97 -0.30
C SER A 73 11.84 -4.62 -1.13
N LEU A 74 11.82 -5.94 -1.32
CA LEU A 74 12.84 -6.64 -2.10
C LEU A 74 12.53 -6.68 -3.59
N PHE A 75 11.28 -6.78 -4.03
CA PHE A 75 10.97 -7.11 -5.42
C PHE A 75 10.10 -6.07 -6.15
N THR A 76 9.48 -5.14 -5.42
CA THR A 76 8.59 -4.13 -6.03
C THR A 76 9.20 -2.74 -5.98
N MET A 77 9.58 -2.27 -4.80
CA MET A 77 10.10 -0.92 -4.60
C MET A 77 11.40 -0.66 -5.39
N PRO A 78 12.42 -1.54 -5.35
CA PRO A 78 13.71 -1.21 -5.96
C PRO A 78 13.66 -1.17 -7.49
N PRO A 79 12.99 -2.11 -8.19
CA PRO A 79 12.78 -1.97 -9.64
C PRO A 79 11.97 -0.73 -10.02
N GLN A 80 10.96 -0.35 -9.22
CA GLN A 80 10.17 0.86 -9.48
C GLN A 80 11.03 2.13 -9.34
N GLN A 81 11.81 2.23 -8.27
CA GLN A 81 12.72 3.35 -8.04
C GLN A 81 13.80 3.43 -9.13
N ALA A 82 14.38 2.29 -9.53
CA ALA A 82 15.34 2.23 -10.63
C ALA A 82 14.72 2.69 -11.96
N LYS A 83 13.48 2.27 -12.25
CA LYS A 83 12.74 2.70 -13.46
C LYS A 83 12.48 4.20 -13.46
N GLU A 84 12.09 4.77 -12.32
CA GLU A 84 11.87 6.21 -12.19
C GLU A 84 13.17 7.00 -12.34
N PHE A 85 14.25 6.52 -11.72
CA PHE A 85 15.58 7.10 -11.89
C PHE A 85 16.02 7.09 -13.36
N LEU A 86 15.83 5.98 -14.08
CA LEU A 86 16.19 5.88 -15.51
C LEU A 86 15.36 6.80 -16.41
N ARG A 87 14.11 7.12 -16.02
CA ARG A 87 13.25 8.03 -16.78
C ARG A 87 13.70 9.49 -16.64
N SER A 88 13.91 9.95 -15.42
CA SER A 88 14.26 11.34 -15.12
C SER A 88 15.24 11.42 -13.93
N PRO A 89 16.56 11.26 -14.15
CA PRO A 89 17.54 11.26 -13.06
C PRO A 89 17.54 12.54 -12.22
N LYS A 90 17.41 13.71 -12.87
CA LYS A 90 17.44 15.03 -12.19
C LYS A 90 16.21 15.22 -11.30
N GLU A 91 15.01 15.00 -11.85
CA GLU A 91 13.74 15.12 -11.11
C GLU A 91 13.66 14.11 -9.97
N PHE A 92 14.14 12.88 -10.20
CA PHE A 92 14.21 11.85 -9.17
C PHE A 92 15.10 12.28 -7.99
N ALA A 93 16.30 12.80 -8.27
CA ALA A 93 17.22 13.27 -7.24
C ALA A 93 16.64 14.45 -6.44
N GLU A 94 16.03 15.43 -7.12
CA GLU A 94 15.40 16.58 -6.45
C GLU A 94 14.21 16.16 -5.58
N ARG A 95 13.34 15.29 -6.08
CA ARG A 95 12.17 14.79 -5.33
C ARG A 95 12.60 13.96 -4.13
N THR A 96 13.63 13.14 -4.29
CA THR A 96 14.20 12.33 -3.20
C THR A 96 14.84 13.24 -2.14
N ALA A 97 15.53 14.30 -2.55
CA ALA A 97 16.14 15.26 -1.62
C ALA A 97 15.10 16.07 -0.83
N LYS A 98 13.98 16.45 -1.45
CA LYS A 98 12.94 17.32 -0.85
C LYS A 98 11.92 16.57 0.01
N ASN A 99 11.50 15.38 -0.40
CA ASN A 99 10.30 14.74 0.16
C ASN A 99 10.59 13.60 1.15
N HIS A 100 11.85 13.25 1.37
CA HIS A 100 12.24 12.06 2.15
C HIS A 100 13.20 12.43 3.28
N SER A 101 13.12 11.67 4.38
CA SER A 101 14.08 11.78 5.48
C SER A 101 15.47 11.30 5.05
N GLU A 102 16.51 11.61 5.82
CA GLU A 102 17.87 11.19 5.47
C GLU A 102 18.01 9.65 5.40
N TYR A 103 17.31 8.93 6.30
CA TYR A 103 17.26 7.48 6.29
C TYR A 103 16.63 6.94 4.99
N ASP A 104 15.46 7.46 4.63
CA ASP A 104 14.75 7.04 3.41
C ASP A 104 15.59 7.31 2.14
N LYS A 105 16.33 8.44 2.10
CA LYS A 105 17.21 8.75 0.96
C LYS A 105 18.29 7.68 0.79
N THR A 106 18.91 7.25 1.89
CA THR A 106 19.95 6.22 1.83
C THR A 106 19.40 4.90 1.30
N GLU A 107 18.23 4.49 1.79
CA GLU A 107 17.53 3.28 1.34
C GLU A 107 17.14 3.37 -0.14
N ILE A 108 16.58 4.49 -0.59
CA ILE A 108 16.19 4.70 -2.00
C ILE A 108 17.41 4.60 -2.93
N ILE A 109 18.54 5.20 -2.56
CA ILE A 109 19.75 5.15 -3.37
C ILE A 109 20.32 3.73 -3.39
N GLU A 110 20.32 3.03 -2.26
CA GLU A 110 20.77 1.65 -2.16
C GLU A 110 19.93 0.71 -3.02
N ASN A 111 18.60 0.89 -3.00
CA ASN A 111 17.67 0.15 -3.85
C ASN A 111 17.95 0.33 -5.34
N VAL A 112 18.20 1.56 -5.79
CA VAL A 112 18.58 1.83 -7.19
C VAL A 112 19.92 1.17 -7.52
N LYS A 113 20.91 1.27 -6.63
CA LYS A 113 22.23 0.62 -6.79
C LYS A 113 22.12 -0.91 -6.82
N ARG A 114 21.20 -1.51 -6.08
CA ARG A 114 21.00 -2.96 -6.06
C ARG A 114 20.51 -3.48 -7.42
N ILE A 115 19.70 -2.69 -8.14
CA ILE A 115 19.17 -3.05 -9.47
C ILE A 115 20.12 -2.66 -10.61
N LEU A 116 20.72 -1.48 -10.55
CA LEU A 116 21.51 -0.90 -11.66
C LEU A 116 23.02 -0.91 -11.43
N GLY A 117 23.48 -1.23 -10.23
CA GLY A 117 24.88 -1.21 -9.86
C GLY A 117 25.67 -2.43 -10.34
N GLU A 118 26.94 -2.48 -9.92
CA GLU A 118 27.91 -3.45 -10.42
C GLU A 118 27.61 -4.89 -9.97
N LYS A 119 27.03 -5.06 -8.79
CA LYS A 119 26.67 -6.35 -8.20
C LYS A 119 25.33 -6.92 -8.72
N ARG A 120 24.74 -6.33 -9.77
CA ARG A 120 23.49 -6.84 -10.31
C ARG A 120 23.69 -8.25 -10.90
N PRO A 121 22.76 -9.19 -10.65
CA PRO A 121 22.87 -10.54 -11.21
C PRO A 121 22.77 -10.49 -12.73
N LYS A 122 23.60 -11.28 -13.42
CA LYS A 122 23.63 -11.38 -14.89
C LYS A 122 23.09 -12.72 -15.39
N ILE A 123 23.26 -13.76 -14.58
CA ILE A 123 22.74 -15.10 -14.82
C ILE A 123 21.93 -15.58 -13.63
N PHE A 124 21.12 -16.63 -13.83
CA PHE A 124 20.21 -17.13 -12.79
C PHE A 124 20.94 -17.61 -11.54
N THR A 125 22.14 -18.18 -11.67
CA THR A 125 22.95 -18.62 -10.52
C THR A 125 23.34 -17.46 -9.61
N ASP A 126 23.62 -16.27 -10.17
CA ASP A 126 23.91 -15.07 -9.39
C ASP A 126 22.71 -14.66 -8.51
N CYS A 127 21.48 -14.94 -8.97
CA CYS A 127 20.27 -14.67 -8.19
C CYS A 127 20.07 -15.66 -7.03
N ILE A 128 20.67 -16.85 -7.09
CA ILE A 128 20.60 -17.85 -6.02
C ILE A 128 21.58 -17.48 -4.89
N GLU A 129 22.73 -16.90 -5.24
CA GLU A 129 23.74 -16.42 -4.28
C GLU A 129 23.38 -15.08 -3.61
N TRP A 130 22.34 -14.42 -4.11
CA TRP A 130 21.96 -13.04 -3.78
C TRP A 130 21.40 -12.85 -2.37
#